data_AF-A0A970Y8P0-F1
#
_entry.id   AF-A0A970Y8P0-F1
#
_cell.length_a   1.000
_cell.length_b   1.000
_cell.length_c   1.000
_cell.angle_alpha   90.00
_cell.angle_beta   90.00
_cell.angle_gamma   90.00
#
_symmetry.space_group_name_H-M   'P 1'
#
loop_
_entity.id
_entity.type
_entity.pdbx_description
1 polymer ?
#
loop_
_entity_poly.entity_id
_entity_poly.type
_entity_poly.pdbx_seq_one_letter_code
_entity_poly.pdbx_strand_id
1 'polypeptide(L)'
;MPESQPAVAAAAEFCRAFDRACRESRMYPAGHRTLVAGFDQLIASATDVLELESPLCFTISDTAISLREEVVYAGGPLEGNLAFVLFRDGIRELILYRGVEPEELTMLVDIVARVDAIDRWEHDLVTTMWEADFANVDYAVVDALGGQVDVSPDLVDRLRELVLRQLTQAERAGGEAGAGTQAGTVGPAGGARPADDGFVRRILEFLERDADDIPADASDPCPLEDLPLFLANLLLVAESAAAAHSLVRAFTAEIGRSMAAGDRQATRDLVGQLHRAVVENQVVGAVIRQENACAPELRQALRTVMVERVTAAADDESLLQDACLRPLVLPSLLELLREEEDRAVRRALLAALTAHRDLPAQLILDHLSDSRWYVVRNMVQLLAHSPDAYPIARLEPVAGHPDTRVRKELVRVLERMTAAGQETAPLLRRLLRDEDWGVRALAARVVGPEIGESGLDTLLGHVAQPDFPSRRAGEVEAILAAVARLADAGVGEARGIAALAGLWRPRLWRKRPEAVRVQALKALAAVSGPRAEECLQAAAASREAAIRHPARELLRRRSQGKVGG
;
A
#
# COMPACT_ATOMS: atom_id res chain seq x y z
N MET A 1 -37.43 20.24 2.38
CA MET A 1 -36.06 19.69 2.44
C MET A 1 -35.39 20.18 3.73
N PRO A 2 -35.56 19.50 4.89
CA PRO A 2 -34.93 19.88 6.15
C PRO A 2 -33.82 18.92 6.63
N GLU A 3 -33.57 17.79 5.94
CA GLU A 3 -32.65 16.75 6.43
C GLU A 3 -31.15 17.06 6.21
N SER A 4 -30.81 18.13 5.49
CA SER A 4 -29.41 18.44 5.10
C SER A 4 -28.68 19.43 6.02
N GLN A 5 -29.39 20.18 6.87
CA GLN A 5 -28.79 21.20 7.75
C GLN A 5 -27.84 20.70 8.86
N PRO A 6 -28.05 19.55 9.52
CA PRO A 6 -27.18 19.15 10.63
C PRO A 6 -25.78 18.72 10.15
N ALA A 7 -25.68 18.07 8.99
CA ALA A 7 -24.41 17.64 8.41
C ALA A 7 -23.53 18.83 8.00
N VAL A 8 -24.11 19.86 7.37
CA VAL A 8 -23.39 21.09 6.98
C VAL A 8 -22.86 21.84 8.20
N ALA A 9 -23.65 21.93 9.27
CA ALA A 9 -23.21 22.58 10.51
C ALA A 9 -22.05 21.83 11.19
N ALA A 10 -22.13 20.49 11.25
CA ALA A 10 -21.07 19.63 11.79
C ALA A 10 -19.80 19.71 10.92
N ALA A 11 -19.94 19.71 9.59
CA ALA A 11 -18.83 19.88 8.65
C ALA A 11 -18.14 21.25 8.81
N ALA A 12 -18.89 22.32 9.03
CA ALA A 12 -18.35 23.65 9.32
C ALA A 12 -17.61 23.71 10.67
N GLU A 13 -18.02 22.92 11.66
CA GLU A 13 -17.27 22.76 12.92
C GLU A 13 -15.96 22.00 12.69
N PHE A 14 -16.00 20.90 11.94
CA PHE A 14 -14.81 20.14 11.55
C PHE A 14 -13.78 21.01 10.82
N CYS A 15 -14.17 21.75 9.78
CA CYS A 15 -13.24 22.61 9.02
C CYS A 15 -12.60 23.69 9.90
N ARG A 16 -13.35 24.27 10.85
CA ARG A 16 -12.82 25.24 11.82
C ARG A 16 -11.84 24.60 12.81
N ALA A 17 -12.14 23.40 13.28
CA ALA A 17 -11.23 22.65 14.14
C ALA A 17 -9.94 22.27 13.40
N PHE A 18 -10.05 21.89 12.13
CA PHE A 18 -8.92 21.49 11.29
C PHE A 18 -7.97 22.65 10.99
N ASP A 19 -8.52 23.79 10.56
CA ASP A 19 -7.77 25.03 10.35
C ASP A 19 -7.10 25.53 11.64
N ARG A 20 -7.81 25.43 12.77
CA ARG A 20 -7.24 25.75 14.09
C ARG A 20 -6.07 24.83 14.47
N ALA A 21 -6.22 23.52 14.28
CA ALA A 21 -5.16 22.54 14.58
C ALA A 21 -3.90 22.80 13.72
N CYS A 22 -4.08 23.15 12.43
CA CYS A 22 -2.97 23.52 11.55
C CYS A 22 -2.22 24.77 12.06
N ARG A 23 -2.95 25.82 12.45
CA ARG A 23 -2.35 27.03 13.04
C ARG A 23 -1.63 26.76 14.36
N GLU A 24 -2.24 25.98 15.25
CA GLU A 24 -1.66 25.67 16.55
C GLU A 24 -0.39 24.80 16.40
N SER A 25 -0.35 23.88 15.43
CA SER A 25 0.85 23.07 15.12
C SER A 25 2.01 23.91 14.60
N ARG A 26 1.74 25.04 13.92
CA ARG A 26 2.77 26.01 13.50
C ARG A 26 3.33 26.84 14.66
N MET A 27 2.54 27.08 15.71
CA MET A 27 2.89 28.01 16.80
C MET A 27 3.48 27.33 18.03
N TYR A 28 3.14 26.06 18.30
CA TYR A 28 3.50 25.38 19.55
C TYR A 28 4.26 24.08 19.30
N PRO A 29 5.27 23.74 20.14
CA PRO A 29 5.98 22.48 20.04
C PRO A 29 5.12 21.28 20.45
N ALA A 30 5.49 20.09 19.97
CA ALA A 30 4.80 18.84 20.28
C ALA A 30 4.63 18.64 21.80
N GLY A 31 3.40 18.36 22.24
CA GLY A 31 3.06 18.13 23.65
C GLY A 31 2.57 19.36 24.42
N HIS A 32 2.48 20.54 23.79
CA HIS A 32 1.87 21.72 24.41
C HIS A 32 0.37 21.50 24.68
N ARG A 33 -0.13 21.91 25.86
CA ARG A 33 -1.51 21.64 26.31
C ARG A 33 -2.58 22.17 25.34
N THR A 34 -2.33 23.32 24.71
CA THR A 34 -3.23 23.90 23.71
C THR A 34 -3.33 23.03 22.47
N LEU A 35 -2.19 22.51 21.98
CA LEU A 35 -2.13 21.64 20.80
C LEU A 35 -2.87 20.32 21.04
N VAL A 36 -2.69 19.72 22.22
CA VAL A 36 -3.41 18.51 22.63
C VAL A 36 -4.93 18.74 22.62
N ALA A 37 -5.39 19.85 23.21
CA ALA A 37 -6.81 20.20 23.22
C ALA A 37 -7.36 20.51 21.81
N GLY A 38 -6.55 21.10 20.93
CA GLY A 38 -6.92 21.34 19.52
C GLY A 38 -7.12 20.03 18.75
N PHE A 39 -6.23 19.06 18.92
CA PHE A 39 -6.36 17.73 18.30
C PHE A 39 -7.53 16.93 18.86
N ASP A 40 -7.76 16.96 20.18
CA ASP A 40 -8.93 16.29 20.78
C ASP A 40 -10.25 16.83 20.20
N GLN A 41 -10.35 18.15 19.99
CA GLN A 41 -11.52 18.77 19.37
C GLN A 41 -11.66 18.37 17.89
N LEU A 42 -10.55 18.32 17.14
CA LEU A 42 -10.56 17.87 15.75
C LEU A 42 -11.08 16.44 15.64
N ILE A 43 -10.57 15.52 16.46
CA ILE A 43 -10.97 14.10 16.45
C ILE A 43 -12.46 13.96 16.81
N ALA A 44 -12.93 14.68 17.82
CA ALA A 44 -14.34 14.68 18.20
C ALA A 44 -15.23 15.18 17.05
N SER A 45 -14.91 16.35 16.48
CA SER A 45 -15.69 16.92 15.37
C SER A 45 -15.69 16.05 14.11
N ALA A 46 -14.58 15.35 13.82
CA ALA A 46 -14.48 14.40 12.72
C ALA A 46 -15.37 13.16 12.95
N THR A 47 -15.42 12.66 14.19
CA THR A 47 -16.27 11.52 14.55
C THR A 47 -17.74 11.89 14.38
N ASP A 48 -18.15 13.04 14.92
CA ASP A 48 -19.55 13.50 14.89
C ASP A 48 -20.05 13.71 13.45
N VAL A 49 -19.25 14.34 12.59
CA VAL A 49 -19.65 14.58 11.19
C VAL A 49 -19.70 13.29 10.37
N LEU A 50 -18.79 12.33 10.59
CA LEU A 50 -18.75 11.05 9.85
C LEU A 50 -19.83 10.05 10.28
N GLU A 51 -20.43 10.24 11.46
CA GLU A 51 -21.66 9.54 11.86
C GLU A 51 -22.87 10.02 11.03
N LEU A 52 -22.93 11.33 10.75
CA LEU A 52 -24.01 11.95 9.98
C LEU A 52 -23.87 11.74 8.47
N GLU A 53 -22.65 11.84 7.94
CA GLU A 53 -22.37 11.76 6.50
C GLU A 53 -21.01 11.09 6.25
N SER A 54 -21.02 9.96 5.53
CA SER A 54 -19.82 9.26 5.08
C SER A 54 -20.06 8.63 3.70
N PRO A 55 -19.15 8.80 2.71
CA PRO A 55 -17.94 9.62 2.78
C PRO A 55 -18.27 11.12 2.89
N LEU A 56 -17.44 11.85 3.62
CA LEU A 56 -17.52 13.30 3.73
C LEU A 56 -16.61 13.91 2.65
N CYS A 57 -17.22 14.40 1.57
CA CYS A 57 -16.50 14.94 0.41
C CYS A 57 -16.51 16.47 0.41
N PHE A 58 -15.34 17.07 0.56
CA PHE A 58 -15.14 18.51 0.50
C PHE A 58 -14.64 18.93 -0.88
N THR A 59 -15.27 19.95 -1.46
CA THR A 59 -14.75 20.64 -2.64
C THR A 59 -13.97 21.87 -2.20
N ILE A 60 -12.76 22.03 -2.72
CA ILE A 60 -11.80 23.07 -2.32
C ILE A 60 -11.66 24.10 -3.44
N SER A 61 -11.88 25.36 -3.09
CA SER A 61 -11.57 26.53 -3.93
C SER A 61 -10.45 27.36 -3.31
N ASP A 62 -10.02 28.40 -4.02
CA ASP A 62 -8.99 29.35 -3.57
C ASP A 62 -9.34 30.08 -2.26
N THR A 63 -10.63 30.22 -1.97
CA THR A 63 -11.17 31.05 -0.89
C THR A 63 -12.15 30.32 0.04
N ALA A 64 -12.60 29.12 -0.32
CA ALA A 64 -13.62 28.40 0.44
C ALA A 64 -13.47 26.87 0.38
N ILE A 65 -14.10 26.20 1.35
CA ILE A 65 -14.35 24.76 1.31
C ILE A 65 -15.86 24.57 1.36
N SER A 66 -16.38 23.74 0.46
CA SER A 66 -17.80 23.49 0.31
C SER A 66 -18.14 22.01 0.47
N LEU A 67 -19.34 21.73 0.98
CA LEU A 67 -19.96 20.41 1.05
C LEU A 67 -21.27 20.49 0.26
N ARG A 68 -21.43 19.67 -0.80
CA ARG A 68 -22.64 19.66 -1.65
C ARG A 68 -23.06 21.06 -2.13
N GLU A 69 -22.09 21.85 -2.59
CA GLU A 69 -22.26 23.25 -3.02
C GLU A 69 -22.54 24.28 -1.90
N GLU A 70 -22.72 23.87 -0.64
CA GLU A 70 -22.84 24.77 0.50
C GLU A 70 -21.47 25.08 1.13
N VAL A 71 -21.16 26.36 1.33
CA VAL A 71 -19.88 26.80 1.91
C VAL A 71 -19.84 26.49 3.41
N VAL A 72 -18.95 25.58 3.81
CA VAL A 72 -18.74 25.17 5.22
C VAL A 72 -17.55 25.90 5.87
N TYR A 73 -16.64 26.43 5.05
CA TYR A 73 -15.52 27.24 5.50
C TYR A 73 -15.25 28.34 4.48
N ALA A 74 -15.17 29.58 4.95
CA ALA A 74 -14.78 30.73 4.15
C ALA A 74 -13.48 31.31 4.72
N GLY A 75 -12.41 31.23 3.93
CA GLY A 75 -11.14 31.85 4.25
C GLY A 75 -11.19 33.35 3.99
N GLY A 76 -10.52 34.15 4.82
CA GLY A 76 -10.28 35.56 4.53
C GLY A 76 -9.29 35.73 3.36
N PRO A 77 -9.24 36.90 2.69
CA PRO A 77 -8.40 37.17 1.51
C PRO A 77 -6.88 37.23 1.79
N LEU A 78 -6.43 36.79 2.97
CA LEU A 78 -5.02 36.79 3.37
C LEU A 78 -4.37 35.42 3.11
N GLU A 79 -3.11 35.47 2.65
CA GLU A 79 -2.23 34.32 2.47
C GLU A 79 -2.17 33.45 3.74
N GLY A 80 -2.35 32.13 3.61
CA GLY A 80 -2.13 31.15 4.68
C GLY A 80 -3.39 30.58 5.36
N ASN A 81 -4.59 30.78 4.80
CA ASN A 81 -5.80 30.09 5.25
C ASN A 81 -5.86 28.64 4.70
N LEU A 82 -6.58 27.73 5.38
CA LEU A 82 -6.64 26.31 5.01
C LEU A 82 -7.06 26.04 3.55
N ALA A 83 -8.11 26.71 3.07
CA ALA A 83 -8.61 26.54 1.69
C ALA A 83 -7.54 26.91 0.66
N PHE A 84 -6.87 28.04 0.89
CA PHE A 84 -5.80 28.52 0.03
C PHE A 84 -4.60 27.56 -0.01
N VAL A 85 -4.17 27.03 1.13
CA VAL A 85 -3.04 26.08 1.18
C VAL A 85 -3.34 24.82 0.37
N LEU A 86 -4.52 24.22 0.57
CA LEU A 86 -4.94 23.02 -0.18
C LEU A 86 -5.10 23.33 -1.68
N PHE A 87 -5.71 24.46 -2.03
CA PHE A 87 -5.95 24.83 -3.43
C PHE A 87 -4.66 25.18 -4.19
N ARG A 88 -3.76 25.94 -3.54
CA ARG A 88 -2.45 26.34 -4.08
C ARG A 88 -1.66 25.13 -4.54
N ASP A 89 -1.68 24.07 -3.75
CA ASP A 89 -0.92 22.85 -4.01
C ASP A 89 -1.79 21.80 -4.74
N GLY A 90 -2.72 22.26 -5.59
CA GLY A 90 -3.42 21.42 -6.55
C GLY A 90 -4.59 20.58 -6.02
N ILE A 91 -4.81 20.51 -4.71
CA ILE A 91 -5.91 19.72 -4.13
C ILE A 91 -7.25 20.41 -4.42
N ARG A 92 -8.21 19.65 -4.94
CA ARG A 92 -9.57 20.11 -5.31
C ARG A 92 -10.65 19.38 -4.55
N GLU A 93 -10.39 18.14 -4.17
CA GLU A 93 -11.29 17.42 -3.28
C GLU A 93 -10.51 16.83 -2.11
N LEU A 94 -11.12 16.84 -0.93
CA LEU A 94 -10.64 16.12 0.24
C LEU A 94 -11.80 15.27 0.76
N ILE A 95 -11.57 13.99 0.92
CA ILE A 95 -12.57 12.97 1.23
C ILE A 95 -12.18 12.30 2.54
N LEU A 96 -13.12 12.18 3.47
CA LEU A 96 -12.93 11.45 4.73
C LEU A 96 -13.92 10.29 4.79
N TYR A 97 -13.43 9.11 5.13
CA TYR A 97 -14.23 7.91 5.32
C TYR A 97 -14.46 7.64 6.81
N ARG A 98 -15.60 7.04 7.12
CA ARG A 98 -15.87 6.50 8.46
C ARG A 98 -14.76 5.51 8.85
N GLY A 99 -14.21 5.68 10.05
CA GLY A 99 -13.10 4.88 10.54
C GLY A 99 -11.74 5.58 10.52
N VAL A 100 -11.70 6.87 10.14
CA VAL A 100 -10.47 7.68 10.22
C VAL A 100 -9.84 7.63 11.61
N GLU A 101 -8.59 7.20 11.68
CA GLU A 101 -7.89 7.07 12.96
C GLU A 101 -7.41 8.46 13.45
N PRO A 102 -7.35 8.70 14.77
CA PRO A 102 -6.78 9.93 15.34
C PRO A 102 -5.37 10.25 14.80
N GLU A 103 -4.58 9.22 14.54
CA GLU A 103 -3.23 9.31 13.98
C GLU A 103 -3.24 9.81 12.52
N GLU A 104 -4.25 9.44 11.71
CA GLU A 104 -4.40 9.92 10.34
C GLU A 104 -4.74 11.41 10.31
N LEU A 105 -5.68 11.85 11.16
CA LEU A 105 -6.01 13.27 11.30
C LEU A 105 -4.83 14.09 11.81
N THR A 106 -4.06 13.53 12.76
CA THR A 106 -2.84 14.17 13.27
C THR A 106 -1.80 14.33 12.16
N MET A 107 -1.60 13.28 11.36
CA MET A 107 -0.65 13.30 10.23
C MET A 107 -1.10 14.28 9.15
N LEU A 108 -2.39 14.33 8.82
CA LEU A 108 -2.96 15.28 7.87
C LEU A 108 -2.72 16.74 8.29
N VAL A 109 -2.98 17.05 9.56
CA VAL A 109 -2.67 18.38 10.13
C VAL A 109 -1.19 18.69 10.06
N ASP A 110 -0.32 17.75 10.45
CA ASP A 110 1.12 17.98 10.46
C ASP A 110 1.66 18.23 9.05
N ILE A 111 1.14 17.52 8.04
CA ILE A 111 1.51 17.72 6.65
C ILE A 111 1.10 19.11 6.19
N VAL A 112 -0.19 19.46 6.30
CA VAL A 112 -0.74 20.76 5.88
C VAL A 112 -0.11 21.93 6.66
N ALA A 113 0.21 21.74 7.94
CA ALA A 113 0.83 22.76 8.77
C ALA A 113 2.28 23.06 8.37
N ARG A 114 3.03 22.07 7.87
CA ARG A 114 4.47 22.17 7.61
C ARG A 114 4.85 22.49 6.17
N VAL A 115 3.91 22.48 5.24
CA VAL A 115 4.21 22.75 3.82
C VAL A 115 4.86 24.11 3.60
N ASP A 116 4.50 25.14 4.37
CA ASP A 116 5.11 26.47 4.25
C ASP A 116 6.57 26.53 4.80
N ALA A 117 7.03 25.50 5.52
CA ALA A 117 8.37 25.41 6.11
C ALA A 117 9.35 24.54 5.30
N ILE A 118 8.88 23.86 4.24
CA ILE A 118 9.71 23.06 3.35
C ILE A 118 10.20 23.98 2.23
N ASP A 119 11.51 24.02 1.99
CA ASP A 119 12.08 24.76 0.86
C ASP A 119 11.39 24.32 -0.44
N ARG A 120 10.93 25.31 -1.22
CA ARG A 120 10.02 25.26 -2.38
C ARG A 120 10.33 24.22 -3.48
N TRP A 121 11.41 23.47 -3.37
CA TRP A 121 12.01 22.66 -4.42
C TRP A 121 12.11 21.17 -4.08
N GLU A 122 11.79 20.75 -2.85
CA GLU A 122 12.00 19.35 -2.44
C GLU A 122 10.72 18.50 -2.33
N HIS A 123 9.57 18.99 -1.84
CA HIS A 123 8.33 18.18 -1.77
C HIS A 123 7.05 19.04 -1.83
N ASP A 124 6.20 18.86 -2.85
CA ASP A 124 4.86 19.48 -2.92
C ASP A 124 3.90 18.79 -1.90
N LEU A 125 2.85 19.48 -1.44
CA LEU A 125 1.84 18.95 -0.50
C LEU A 125 1.25 17.65 -1.02
N VAL A 126 1.00 17.55 -2.33
CA VAL A 126 0.49 16.36 -3.01
C VAL A 126 1.44 15.18 -2.81
N THR A 127 2.74 15.38 -3.00
CA THR A 127 3.76 14.35 -2.79
C THR A 127 3.78 13.90 -1.33
N THR A 128 3.67 14.85 -0.39
CA THR A 128 3.72 14.54 1.05
C THR A 128 2.44 13.82 1.52
N MET A 129 1.27 14.21 1.00
CA MET A 129 -0.01 13.52 1.26
C MET A 129 -0.06 12.14 0.59
N TRP A 130 0.58 11.98 -0.56
CA TRP A 130 0.75 10.70 -1.25
C TRP A 130 1.64 9.76 -0.44
N GLU A 131 2.76 10.27 0.07
CA GLU A 131 3.63 9.56 1.01
C GLU A 131 2.97 9.30 2.37
N ALA A 132 1.98 10.08 2.78
CA ALA A 132 1.28 9.78 4.03
C ALA A 132 0.49 8.47 3.95
N ASP A 133 0.00 8.15 2.75
CA ASP A 133 -0.83 7.00 2.39
C ASP A 133 -1.83 6.64 3.49
N PHE A 134 -2.75 7.58 3.69
CA PHE A 134 -3.86 7.44 4.62
C PHE A 134 -4.72 6.22 4.26
N ALA A 135 -5.30 5.55 5.25
CA ALA A 135 -6.27 4.49 5.04
C ALA A 135 -7.68 5.04 4.77
N ASN A 136 -8.06 6.13 5.44
CA ASN A 136 -9.43 6.67 5.47
C ASN A 136 -9.53 8.15 5.07
N VAL A 137 -8.46 8.74 4.55
CA VAL A 137 -8.45 10.11 3.98
C VAL A 137 -8.09 10.01 2.50
N ASP A 138 -8.90 10.55 1.59
CA ASP A 138 -8.61 10.62 0.16
C ASP A 138 -8.66 12.05 -0.38
N TYR A 139 -8.09 12.28 -1.55
CA TYR A 139 -8.04 13.61 -2.14
C TYR A 139 -7.92 13.53 -3.66
N ALA A 140 -8.51 14.51 -4.35
CA ALA A 140 -8.37 14.66 -5.79
C ALA A 140 -7.54 15.90 -6.11
N VAL A 141 -6.68 15.81 -7.12
CA VAL A 141 -5.81 16.90 -7.59
C VAL A 141 -6.27 17.33 -8.99
N VAL A 142 -6.01 18.58 -9.39
CA VAL A 142 -6.15 18.96 -10.80
C VAL A 142 -5.17 18.13 -11.63
N ASP A 143 -5.71 17.42 -12.61
CA ASP A 143 -4.93 16.68 -13.58
C ASP A 143 -4.16 17.67 -14.47
N ALA A 144 -2.88 17.92 -14.16
CA ALA A 144 -1.97 18.64 -15.06
C ALA A 144 -1.76 17.86 -16.39
N LEU A 145 -2.27 16.62 -16.46
CA LEU A 145 -2.22 15.72 -17.61
C LEU A 145 -3.61 15.42 -18.19
N GLY A 146 -4.64 16.24 -17.89
CA GLY A 146 -6.00 16.12 -18.45
C GLY A 146 -6.12 16.39 -19.96
N GLY A 147 -5.03 16.36 -20.71
CA GLY A 147 -5.07 16.15 -22.15
C GLY A 147 -5.04 14.65 -22.41
N GLN A 148 -6.14 14.07 -22.89
CA GLN A 148 -6.06 12.83 -23.65
C GLN A 148 -4.95 12.98 -24.69
N VAL A 149 -3.78 12.39 -24.44
CA VAL A 149 -2.87 12.07 -25.52
C VAL A 149 -3.51 10.86 -26.17
N ASP A 150 -4.43 11.13 -27.10
CA ASP A 150 -4.74 10.18 -28.14
C ASP A 150 -3.40 9.83 -28.79
N VAL A 151 -2.87 8.66 -28.44
CA VAL A 151 -1.75 8.07 -29.18
C VAL A 151 -2.33 7.76 -30.55
N SER A 152 -2.20 8.73 -31.45
CA SER A 152 -2.60 8.59 -32.85
C SER A 152 -2.03 7.26 -33.38
N PRO A 153 -2.81 6.44 -34.11
CA PRO A 153 -2.31 5.24 -34.78
C PRO A 153 -1.03 5.52 -35.59
N ASP A 154 -0.94 6.74 -36.11
CA ASP A 154 0.17 7.31 -36.86
C ASP A 154 1.46 7.49 -36.01
N LEU A 155 1.34 7.65 -34.68
CA LEU A 155 2.48 7.69 -33.74
C LEU A 155 2.98 6.28 -33.42
N VAL A 156 2.09 5.28 -33.35
CA VAL A 156 2.44 3.86 -33.16
C VAL A 156 3.13 3.30 -34.41
N ASP A 157 2.63 3.63 -35.60
CA ASP A 157 3.26 3.23 -36.87
C ASP A 157 4.63 3.92 -37.06
N ARG A 158 4.76 5.20 -36.68
CA ARG A 158 6.05 5.88 -36.63
C ARG A 158 7.00 5.26 -35.61
N LEU A 159 6.52 4.83 -34.44
CA LEU A 159 7.34 4.14 -33.44
C LEU A 159 7.77 2.74 -33.93
N ARG A 160 6.90 2.01 -34.63
CA ARG A 160 7.23 0.74 -35.28
C ARG A 160 8.31 0.92 -36.34
N GLU A 161 8.16 1.93 -37.20
CA GLU A 161 9.15 2.26 -38.24
C GLU A 161 10.49 2.73 -37.64
N LEU A 162 10.45 3.45 -36.50
CA LEU A 162 11.64 3.93 -35.80
C LEU A 162 12.34 2.80 -35.04
N VAL A 163 11.61 1.84 -34.47
CA VAL A 163 12.17 0.61 -33.88
C VAL A 163 12.79 -0.28 -34.95
N LEU A 164 12.12 -0.46 -36.10
CA LEU A 164 12.67 -1.17 -37.25
C LEU A 164 13.96 -0.52 -37.76
N ARG A 165 13.99 0.81 -37.88
CA ARG A 165 15.18 1.58 -38.28
C ARG A 165 16.33 1.50 -37.26
N GLN A 166 16.02 1.54 -35.95
CA GLN A 166 17.03 1.42 -34.88
C GLN A 166 17.62 0.01 -34.81
N LEU A 167 16.80 -1.02 -35.05
CA LEU A 167 17.26 -2.40 -35.22
C LEU A 167 18.20 -2.54 -36.42
N THR A 168 17.88 -1.92 -37.58
CA THR A 168 18.76 -1.93 -38.76
C THR A 168 20.04 -1.10 -38.58
N GLN A 169 20.06 -0.14 -37.65
CA GLN A 169 21.26 0.63 -37.30
C GLN A 169 22.14 -0.13 -36.31
N ALA A 170 21.54 -0.88 -35.39
CA ALA A 170 22.24 -1.76 -34.45
C ALA A 170 22.89 -2.97 -35.16
N GLU A 171 22.24 -3.54 -36.18
CA GLU A 171 22.83 -4.61 -37.02
C GLU A 171 24.02 -4.13 -37.85
N ARG A 172 23.98 -2.89 -38.38
CA ARG A 172 25.11 -2.30 -39.12
C ARG A 172 26.32 -1.97 -38.23
N ALA A 173 26.12 -1.81 -36.92
CA ALA A 173 27.21 -1.62 -35.97
C ALA A 173 27.86 -2.93 -35.50
N GLY A 174 27.23 -4.09 -35.75
CA GLY A 174 27.68 -5.41 -35.29
C GLY A 174 28.20 -6.37 -36.37
N GLY A 175 28.17 -5.98 -37.66
CA GLY A 175 28.42 -6.87 -38.80
C GLY A 175 29.75 -6.66 -39.53
N GLU A 176 30.90 -6.82 -38.87
CA GLU A 176 32.16 -7.18 -39.54
C GLU A 176 32.59 -8.58 -39.10
N ALA A 177 32.00 -9.64 -39.65
CA ALA A 177 32.62 -10.96 -39.77
C ALA A 177 31.82 -11.92 -40.66
N GLY A 178 32.40 -12.30 -41.80
CA GLY A 178 32.35 -13.68 -42.29
C GLY A 178 31.33 -14.03 -43.38
N ALA A 179 31.79 -13.98 -44.62
CA ALA A 179 31.12 -14.38 -45.85
C ALA A 179 30.99 -15.91 -46.07
N GLY A 180 29.94 -16.34 -46.79
CA GLY A 180 30.09 -17.25 -47.94
C GLY A 180 29.33 -18.61 -47.98
N THR A 181 28.42 -18.72 -48.98
CA THR A 181 28.27 -19.86 -49.95
C THR A 181 27.08 -20.85 -49.86
N GLN A 182 26.10 -20.61 -50.76
CA GLN A 182 25.36 -21.48 -51.73
C GLN A 182 24.83 -22.91 -51.41
N ALA A 183 23.48 -22.99 -51.36
CA ALA A 183 22.49 -23.73 -52.18
C ALA A 183 22.61 -25.23 -52.63
N GLY A 184 21.52 -26.02 -52.42
CA GLY A 184 21.18 -27.24 -53.19
C GLY A 184 19.89 -28.03 -52.81
N THR A 185 18.79 -27.81 -53.56
CA THR A 185 17.71 -28.72 -54.09
C THR A 185 16.80 -29.69 -53.27
N VAL A 186 15.52 -29.29 -53.13
CA VAL A 186 14.15 -29.88 -53.37
C VAL A 186 13.80 -31.39 -53.26
N GLY A 187 12.72 -31.73 -52.50
CA GLY A 187 11.78 -32.87 -52.74
C GLY A 187 10.73 -33.18 -51.62
N PRO A 188 9.44 -33.53 -51.90
CA PRO A 188 8.25 -33.34 -51.01
C PRO A 188 7.82 -34.61 -50.21
N ALA A 189 7.01 -34.63 -49.13
CA ALA A 189 5.63 -34.15 -48.92
C ALA A 189 5.13 -34.44 -47.45
N GLY A 190 4.11 -33.71 -46.96
CA GLY A 190 3.04 -34.23 -46.08
C GLY A 190 3.19 -34.17 -44.53
N GLY A 191 2.52 -33.22 -43.88
CA GLY A 191 2.36 -33.09 -42.42
C GLY A 191 2.39 -31.60 -42.00
N ALA A 192 1.57 -31.16 -41.05
CA ALA A 192 1.56 -29.76 -40.58
C ALA A 192 2.99 -29.33 -40.20
N ARG A 193 3.58 -28.41 -40.98
CA ARG A 193 5.02 -28.18 -41.04
C ARG A 193 5.45 -27.02 -40.13
N PRO A 194 6.63 -27.10 -39.48
CA PRO A 194 7.34 -25.89 -39.03
C PRO A 194 7.47 -24.96 -40.25
N ALA A 195 7.51 -23.63 -40.04
CA ALA A 195 7.75 -22.68 -41.12
C ALA A 195 8.81 -23.24 -42.07
N ASP A 196 8.45 -23.46 -43.34
CA ASP A 196 9.33 -24.14 -44.26
C ASP A 196 10.60 -23.30 -44.42
N ASP A 197 11.74 -23.95 -44.62
CA ASP A 197 13.00 -23.25 -44.94
C ASP A 197 12.79 -22.29 -46.12
N GLY A 198 11.77 -22.49 -46.96
CA GLY A 198 11.37 -21.60 -48.05
C GLY A 198 10.65 -20.30 -47.64
N PHE A 199 10.01 -20.21 -46.48
CA PHE A 199 9.41 -18.97 -45.94
C PHE A 199 10.48 -18.12 -45.27
N VAL A 200 11.31 -18.73 -44.43
CA VAL A 200 12.49 -18.05 -43.82
C VAL A 200 13.44 -17.57 -44.91
N ARG A 201 13.70 -18.40 -45.93
CA ARG A 201 14.54 -18.02 -47.08
C ARG A 201 13.93 -16.93 -47.95
N ARG A 202 12.60 -16.88 -48.13
CA ARG A 202 11.95 -15.76 -48.84
C ARG A 202 12.06 -14.44 -48.08
N ILE A 203 12.02 -14.49 -46.75
CA ILE A 203 12.22 -13.32 -45.91
C ILE A 203 13.69 -12.87 -45.95
N LEU A 204 14.65 -13.80 -45.90
CA LEU A 204 16.08 -13.49 -46.06
C LEU A 204 16.41 -12.98 -47.48
N GLU A 205 15.84 -13.57 -48.53
CA GLU A 205 15.98 -13.10 -49.93
C GLU A 205 15.30 -11.74 -50.15
N PHE A 206 14.28 -11.38 -49.36
CA PHE A 206 13.67 -10.04 -49.35
C PHE A 206 14.54 -9.01 -48.62
N LEU A 207 15.22 -9.42 -47.54
CA LEU A 207 16.17 -8.60 -46.77
C LEU A 207 17.51 -8.37 -47.50
N GLU A 208 17.86 -9.21 -48.48
CA GLU A 208 19.06 -9.09 -49.32
C GLU A 208 18.87 -8.21 -50.58
N ARG A 209 17.67 -7.68 -50.86
CA ARG A 209 17.45 -6.76 -51.99
C ARG A 209 17.77 -5.32 -51.62
N ASP A 210 18.53 -4.64 -52.48
CA ASP A 210 18.73 -3.18 -52.40
C ASP A 210 17.37 -2.47 -52.47
N ALA A 211 17.20 -1.43 -51.64
CA ALA A 211 15.94 -0.73 -51.41
C ALA A 211 15.30 -0.11 -52.68
N ASP A 212 16.06 0.02 -53.77
CA ASP A 212 15.59 0.57 -55.05
C ASP A 212 14.78 -0.43 -55.89
N ASP A 213 14.70 -1.71 -55.46
CA ASP A 213 14.15 -2.81 -56.25
C ASP A 213 12.80 -3.35 -55.71
N ILE A 214 12.19 -2.65 -54.74
CA ILE A 214 10.88 -2.98 -54.16
C ILE A 214 9.78 -2.31 -55.00
N PRO A 215 8.93 -3.07 -55.72
CA PRO A 215 7.82 -2.51 -56.46
C PRO A 215 6.88 -1.73 -55.53
N ALA A 216 6.41 -0.55 -55.97
CA ALA A 216 5.47 0.29 -55.21
C ALA A 216 4.10 -0.39 -54.95
N ASP A 217 3.87 -1.58 -55.49
CA ASP A 217 2.68 -2.42 -55.31
C ASP A 217 2.94 -3.69 -54.48
N ALA A 218 4.09 -3.80 -53.81
CA ALA A 218 4.38 -4.94 -52.95
C ALA A 218 3.39 -5.00 -51.77
N SER A 219 2.48 -5.98 -51.83
CA SER A 219 1.65 -6.41 -50.70
C SER A 219 2.52 -6.55 -49.46
N ASP A 220 2.10 -5.93 -48.35
CA ASP A 220 2.79 -5.90 -47.06
C ASP A 220 3.42 -7.27 -46.75
N PRO A 221 4.77 -7.37 -46.69
CA PRO A 221 5.47 -8.66 -46.57
C PRO A 221 5.18 -9.38 -45.24
N CYS A 222 4.59 -8.69 -44.27
CA CYS A 222 4.03 -9.26 -43.06
C CYS A 222 2.73 -8.52 -42.73
N PRO A 223 1.55 -9.04 -43.12
CA PRO A 223 0.29 -8.48 -42.68
C PRO A 223 0.30 -8.30 -41.16
N LEU A 224 -0.25 -7.20 -40.65
CA LEU A 224 -0.27 -6.91 -39.20
C LEU A 224 -0.81 -8.06 -38.35
N GLU A 225 -1.69 -8.89 -38.95
CA GLU A 225 -2.29 -10.08 -38.35
C GLU A 225 -1.27 -11.22 -38.09
N ASP A 226 -0.19 -11.30 -38.88
CA ASP A 226 0.84 -12.35 -38.81
C ASP A 226 2.09 -11.95 -38.00
N LEU A 227 2.17 -10.68 -37.58
CA LEU A 227 3.29 -10.14 -36.80
C LEU A 227 3.62 -10.96 -35.53
N PRO A 228 2.64 -11.41 -34.72
CA PRO A 228 2.87 -12.33 -33.60
C PRO A 228 3.70 -13.57 -33.96
N LEU A 229 3.29 -14.25 -35.03
CA LEU A 229 3.90 -15.51 -35.47
C LEU A 229 5.32 -15.27 -35.97
N PHE A 230 5.53 -14.15 -36.67
CA PHE A 230 6.85 -13.74 -37.13
C PHE A 230 7.81 -13.48 -35.95
N LEU A 231 7.40 -12.68 -34.97
CA LEU A 231 8.22 -12.38 -33.80
C LEU A 231 8.54 -13.63 -32.97
N ALA A 232 7.59 -14.57 -32.83
CA ALA A 232 7.80 -15.83 -32.14
C ALA A 232 8.92 -16.68 -32.79
N ASN A 233 8.93 -16.76 -34.11
CA ASN A 233 9.97 -17.48 -34.85
C ASN A 233 11.33 -16.80 -34.70
N LEU A 234 11.38 -15.46 -34.74
CA LEU A 234 12.62 -14.70 -34.54
C LEU A 234 13.20 -14.88 -33.13
N LEU A 235 12.36 -14.97 -32.10
CA LEU A 235 12.81 -15.26 -30.74
C LEU A 235 13.56 -16.59 -30.65
N LEU A 236 13.12 -17.62 -31.38
CA LEU A 236 13.78 -18.94 -31.36
C LEU A 236 15.19 -18.91 -31.96
N VAL A 237 15.42 -18.03 -32.94
CA VAL A 237 16.70 -17.94 -33.66
C VAL A 237 17.58 -16.76 -33.22
N ALA A 238 17.18 -16.01 -32.18
CA ALA A 238 17.96 -14.88 -31.69
C ALA A 238 19.32 -15.32 -31.13
N GLU A 239 20.42 -14.89 -31.76
CA GLU A 239 21.79 -15.30 -31.39
C GLU A 239 22.50 -14.32 -30.45
N SER A 240 22.07 -13.06 -30.40
CA SER A 240 22.69 -12.01 -29.57
C SER A 240 21.75 -11.49 -28.50
N ALA A 241 22.30 -11.08 -27.35
CA ALA A 241 21.53 -10.51 -26.26
C ALA A 241 20.78 -9.23 -26.68
N ALA A 242 21.39 -8.40 -27.53
CA ALA A 242 20.78 -7.17 -28.04
C ALA A 242 19.57 -7.45 -28.96
N ALA A 243 19.70 -8.45 -29.85
CA ALA A 243 18.59 -8.88 -30.71
C ALA A 243 17.47 -9.51 -29.87
N ALA A 244 17.81 -10.42 -28.95
CA ALA A 244 16.86 -11.05 -28.04
C ALA A 244 16.11 -10.01 -27.20
N HIS A 245 16.79 -8.99 -26.66
CA HIS A 245 16.18 -7.89 -25.91
C HIS A 245 15.12 -7.15 -26.74
N SER A 246 15.47 -6.78 -27.97
CA SER A 246 14.57 -6.03 -28.84
C SER A 246 13.35 -6.85 -29.29
N LEU A 247 13.56 -8.14 -29.57
CA LEU A 247 12.49 -9.07 -29.92
C LEU A 247 11.55 -9.34 -28.73
N VAL A 248 12.11 -9.57 -27.54
CA VAL A 248 11.33 -9.73 -26.30
C VAL A 248 10.47 -8.50 -26.04
N ARG A 249 11.04 -7.31 -26.21
CA ARG A 249 10.32 -6.03 -26.05
C ARG A 249 9.19 -5.87 -27.07
N ALA A 250 9.44 -6.18 -28.34
CA ALA A 250 8.40 -6.14 -29.38
C ALA A 250 7.28 -7.15 -29.11
N PHE A 251 7.64 -8.36 -28.68
CA PHE A 251 6.70 -9.45 -28.39
C PHE A 251 5.84 -9.17 -27.16
N THR A 252 6.45 -8.64 -26.09
CA THR A 252 5.72 -8.23 -24.88
C THR A 252 4.78 -7.05 -25.12
N ALA A 253 5.12 -6.14 -26.04
CA ALA A 253 4.20 -5.10 -26.49
C ALA A 253 2.97 -5.66 -27.21
N GLU A 254 3.12 -6.76 -27.97
CA GLU A 254 1.99 -7.45 -28.61
C GLU A 254 1.11 -8.17 -27.59
N ILE A 255 1.71 -8.82 -26.59
CA ILE A 255 0.97 -9.34 -25.43
C ILE A 255 0.15 -8.23 -24.78
N GLY A 256 0.78 -7.07 -24.52
CA GLY A 256 0.10 -5.92 -23.93
C GLY A 256 -1.07 -5.40 -24.76
N ARG A 257 -0.93 -5.34 -26.10
CA ARG A 257 -2.02 -4.97 -27.02
C ARG A 257 -3.17 -5.97 -26.97
N SER A 258 -2.87 -7.27 -27.01
CA SER A 258 -3.88 -8.33 -26.93
C SER A 258 -4.64 -8.28 -25.59
N MET A 259 -3.93 -8.01 -24.49
CA MET A 259 -4.54 -7.81 -23.17
C MET A 259 -5.48 -6.61 -23.14
N ALA A 260 -5.05 -5.46 -23.66
CA ALA A 260 -5.86 -4.25 -23.72
C ALA A 260 -7.09 -4.40 -24.62
N ALA A 261 -7.00 -5.22 -25.67
CA ALA A 261 -8.14 -5.57 -26.53
C ALA A 261 -9.12 -6.56 -25.87
N GLY A 262 -8.78 -7.13 -24.71
CA GLY A 262 -9.57 -8.15 -24.03
C GLY A 262 -9.54 -9.53 -24.71
N ASP A 263 -8.66 -9.75 -25.69
CA ASP A 263 -8.53 -11.05 -26.37
C ASP A 263 -7.69 -12.01 -25.54
N ARG A 264 -8.36 -12.71 -24.64
CA ARG A 264 -7.73 -13.66 -23.70
C ARG A 264 -7.06 -14.83 -24.42
N GLN A 265 -7.62 -15.30 -25.52
CA GLN A 265 -7.08 -16.48 -26.20
C GLN A 265 -5.78 -16.11 -26.94
N ALA A 266 -5.79 -14.99 -27.67
CA ALA A 266 -4.58 -14.48 -28.30
C ALA A 266 -3.50 -14.15 -27.25
N THR A 267 -3.87 -13.57 -26.11
CA THR A 267 -2.92 -13.29 -25.01
C THR A 267 -2.27 -14.59 -24.52
N ARG A 268 -3.04 -15.65 -24.27
CA ARG A 268 -2.50 -16.95 -23.85
C ARG A 268 -1.57 -17.56 -24.88
N ASP A 269 -1.96 -17.50 -26.16
CA ASP A 269 -1.18 -18.08 -27.25
C ASP A 269 0.17 -17.36 -27.38
N LEU A 270 0.17 -16.02 -27.27
CA LEU A 270 1.39 -15.22 -27.23
C LEU A 270 2.26 -15.57 -26.02
N VAL A 271 1.71 -15.59 -24.80
CA VAL A 271 2.48 -15.93 -23.58
C VAL A 271 3.06 -17.35 -23.68
N GLY A 272 2.31 -18.30 -24.25
CA GLY A 272 2.79 -19.66 -24.52
C GLY A 272 3.97 -19.68 -25.50
N GLN A 273 3.92 -18.87 -26.57
CA GLN A 273 5.01 -18.73 -27.54
C GLN A 273 6.26 -18.10 -26.90
N LEU A 274 6.11 -17.07 -26.06
CA LEU A 274 7.21 -16.48 -25.32
C LEU A 274 7.84 -17.48 -24.34
N HIS A 275 7.02 -18.23 -23.60
CA HIS A 275 7.50 -19.27 -22.69
C HIS A 275 8.29 -20.34 -23.44
N ARG A 276 7.78 -20.79 -24.59
CA ARG A 276 8.48 -21.73 -25.46
C ARG A 276 9.85 -21.18 -25.89
N ALA A 277 9.91 -19.91 -26.32
CA ALA A 277 11.17 -19.29 -26.71
C ALA A 277 12.17 -19.17 -25.55
N VAL A 278 11.70 -18.87 -24.34
CA VAL A 278 12.54 -18.84 -23.12
C VAL A 278 13.16 -20.20 -22.80
N VAL A 279 12.42 -21.29 -23.06
CA VAL A 279 12.88 -22.67 -22.82
C VAL A 279 13.84 -23.13 -23.93
N GLU A 280 13.52 -22.82 -25.18
CA GLU A 280 14.25 -23.33 -26.36
C GLU A 280 15.48 -22.47 -26.72
N ASN A 281 15.51 -21.18 -26.38
CA ASN A 281 16.61 -20.27 -26.65
C ASN A 281 17.23 -19.71 -25.36
N GLN A 282 18.47 -20.09 -25.06
CA GLN A 282 19.17 -19.69 -23.83
C GLN A 282 19.43 -18.18 -23.73
N VAL A 283 19.65 -17.49 -24.87
CA VAL A 283 19.89 -16.04 -24.92
C VAL A 283 18.61 -15.30 -24.56
N VAL A 284 17.48 -15.68 -25.17
CA VAL A 284 16.15 -15.15 -24.82
C VAL A 284 15.82 -15.43 -23.36
N GLY A 285 16.07 -16.66 -22.90
CA GLY A 285 15.86 -17.01 -21.50
C GLY A 285 16.74 -16.20 -20.53
N ALA A 286 17.97 -15.84 -20.91
CA ALA A 286 18.85 -15.00 -20.10
C ALA A 286 18.34 -13.55 -20.02
N VAL A 287 17.92 -12.98 -21.16
CA VAL A 287 17.31 -11.64 -21.23
C VAL A 287 16.07 -11.56 -20.35
N ILE A 288 15.14 -12.51 -20.49
CA ILE A 288 13.91 -12.56 -19.69
C ILE A 288 14.21 -12.69 -18.18
N ARG A 289 15.24 -13.45 -17.79
CA ARG A 289 15.67 -13.55 -16.38
C ARG A 289 16.31 -12.27 -15.85
N GLN A 290 17.02 -11.51 -16.68
CA GLN A 290 17.65 -10.25 -16.28
C GLN A 290 16.62 -9.11 -16.15
N GLU A 291 15.63 -9.08 -17.03
CA GLU A 291 14.58 -8.04 -17.06
C GLU A 291 13.29 -8.46 -16.36
N ASN A 292 13.29 -9.65 -15.75
CA ASN A 292 12.18 -10.21 -14.99
C ASN A 292 10.85 -10.28 -15.76
N ALA A 293 10.90 -10.41 -17.09
CA ALA A 293 9.77 -10.31 -18.01
C ALA A 293 8.88 -9.05 -17.84
N CYS A 294 9.32 -8.08 -17.01
CA CYS A 294 8.60 -6.86 -16.68
C CYS A 294 8.95 -5.79 -17.70
N ALA A 295 8.73 -6.05 -18.98
CA ALA A 295 8.97 -5.03 -20.00
C ALA A 295 8.10 -3.79 -19.74
N PRO A 296 8.59 -2.55 -19.95
CA PRO A 296 7.81 -1.34 -19.75
C PRO A 296 6.47 -1.35 -20.48
N GLU A 297 6.41 -1.96 -21.66
CA GLU A 297 5.21 -2.07 -22.47
C GLU A 297 4.15 -2.99 -21.85
N LEU A 298 4.57 -4.11 -21.22
CA LEU A 298 3.66 -4.97 -20.47
C LEU A 298 3.14 -4.28 -19.21
N ARG A 299 4.02 -3.54 -18.50
CA ARG A 299 3.59 -2.73 -17.34
C ARG A 299 2.57 -1.68 -17.75
N GLN A 300 2.80 -0.99 -18.87
CA GLN A 300 1.87 0.01 -19.39
C GLN A 300 0.51 -0.60 -19.75
N ALA A 301 0.50 -1.77 -20.39
CA ALA A 301 -0.74 -2.47 -20.70
C ALA A 301 -1.50 -2.89 -19.43
N LEU A 302 -0.80 -3.48 -18.45
CA LEU A 302 -1.38 -3.83 -17.15
C LEU A 302 -1.91 -2.60 -16.42
N ARG A 303 -1.21 -1.48 -16.48
CA ARG A 303 -1.66 -0.21 -15.91
C ARG A 303 -2.96 0.26 -16.55
N THR A 304 -3.08 0.21 -17.89
CA THR A 304 -4.34 0.54 -18.59
C THR A 304 -5.48 -0.33 -18.10
N VAL A 305 -5.27 -1.64 -18.00
CA VAL A 305 -6.29 -2.57 -17.46
C VAL A 305 -6.66 -2.19 -16.02
N MET A 306 -5.70 -1.83 -15.16
CA MET A 306 -5.98 -1.41 -13.79
C MET A 306 -6.74 -0.07 -13.72
N VAL A 307 -6.43 0.89 -14.59
CA VAL A 307 -7.17 2.16 -14.69
C VAL A 307 -8.61 1.89 -15.11
N GLU A 308 -8.83 1.03 -16.11
CA GLU A 308 -10.17 0.64 -16.53
C GLU A 308 -10.95 -0.01 -15.37
N ARG A 309 -10.32 -0.87 -14.55
CA ARG A 309 -10.92 -1.44 -13.32
C ARG A 309 -11.33 -0.41 -12.27
N VAL A 310 -10.61 0.71 -12.17
CA VAL A 310 -11.00 1.80 -11.25
C VAL A 310 -12.28 2.47 -11.76
N THR A 311 -12.40 2.63 -13.08
CA THR A 311 -13.51 3.36 -13.72
C THR A 311 -14.76 2.51 -13.96
N ALA A 312 -14.58 1.22 -14.23
CA ALA A 312 -15.64 0.25 -14.45
C ALA A 312 -15.45 -0.87 -13.44
N ALA A 313 -16.50 -1.22 -12.67
CA ALA A 313 -16.50 -2.36 -11.74
C ALA A 313 -16.41 -3.70 -12.49
N ALA A 314 -15.29 -3.92 -13.18
CA ALA A 314 -15.02 -5.04 -14.04
C ALA A 314 -14.44 -6.19 -13.21
N ASP A 315 -15.07 -7.36 -13.31
CA ASP A 315 -14.58 -8.63 -12.76
C ASP A 315 -13.41 -9.13 -13.62
N ASP A 316 -12.23 -8.61 -13.28
CA ASP A 316 -10.98 -8.96 -13.92
C ASP A 316 -10.17 -9.93 -13.03
N GLU A 317 -10.89 -10.68 -12.18
CA GLU A 317 -10.43 -11.91 -11.50
C GLU A 317 -9.85 -12.92 -12.50
N SER A 318 -10.33 -12.90 -13.75
CA SER A 318 -9.95 -13.84 -14.80
C SER A 318 -8.48 -13.81 -15.22
N LEU A 319 -7.78 -12.66 -15.17
CA LEU A 319 -6.37 -12.58 -15.60
C LEU A 319 -5.41 -13.18 -14.56
N LEU A 320 -5.70 -12.97 -13.28
CA LEU A 320 -4.88 -13.49 -12.17
C LEU A 320 -5.18 -14.94 -11.82
N GLN A 321 -6.36 -15.43 -12.17
CA GLN A 321 -6.74 -16.84 -12.06
C GLN A 321 -6.18 -17.69 -13.22
N ASP A 322 -5.72 -17.06 -14.29
CA ASP A 322 -5.18 -17.76 -15.44
C ASP A 322 -3.78 -18.31 -15.17
N ALA A 323 -3.67 -19.62 -14.99
CA ALA A 323 -2.40 -20.28 -14.68
C ALA A 323 -1.31 -20.06 -15.74
N CYS A 324 -1.67 -19.77 -17.00
CA CYS A 324 -0.71 -19.49 -18.07
C CYS A 324 -0.16 -18.05 -17.95
N LEU A 325 -1.04 -17.08 -17.67
CA LEU A 325 -0.68 -15.66 -17.64
C LEU A 325 -0.06 -15.25 -16.30
N ARG A 326 -0.51 -15.88 -15.22
CA ARG A 326 -0.15 -15.52 -13.84
C ARG A 326 1.36 -15.41 -13.58
N PRO A 327 2.24 -16.32 -14.06
CA PRO A 327 3.69 -16.20 -13.86
C PRO A 327 4.32 -14.96 -14.51
N LEU A 328 3.72 -14.44 -15.58
CA LEU A 328 4.16 -13.23 -16.27
C LEU A 328 3.55 -11.97 -15.64
N VAL A 329 2.27 -12.04 -15.29
CA VAL A 329 1.49 -10.91 -14.77
C VAL A 329 1.90 -10.55 -13.34
N LEU A 330 2.11 -11.52 -12.44
CA LEU A 330 2.39 -11.24 -11.03
C LEU A 330 3.66 -10.41 -10.80
N PRO A 331 4.84 -10.77 -11.34
CA PRO A 331 6.03 -9.94 -11.19
C PRO A 331 5.83 -8.54 -11.77
N SER A 332 5.13 -8.43 -12.91
CA SER A 332 4.87 -7.16 -13.58
C SER A 332 3.95 -6.24 -12.79
N LEU A 333 2.95 -6.80 -12.10
CA LEU A 333 2.08 -6.03 -11.19
C LEU A 333 2.83 -5.58 -9.93
N LEU A 334 3.75 -6.39 -9.41
CA LEU A 334 4.60 -5.98 -8.29
C LEU A 334 5.53 -4.84 -8.68
N GLU A 335 6.18 -4.92 -9.84
CA GLU A 335 7.00 -3.82 -10.37
C GLU A 335 6.17 -2.56 -10.64
N LEU A 336 4.98 -2.70 -11.23
CA LEU A 336 4.07 -1.59 -11.43
C LEU A 336 3.67 -0.96 -10.08
N LEU A 337 3.38 -1.75 -9.05
CA LEU A 337 3.08 -1.27 -7.70
C LEU A 337 4.24 -0.46 -7.07
N ARG A 338 5.50 -0.74 -7.45
CA ARG A 338 6.68 -0.02 -6.95
C ARG A 338 6.84 1.36 -7.60
N GLU A 339 6.37 1.52 -8.83
CA GLU A 339 6.51 2.73 -9.65
C GLU A 339 5.23 3.59 -9.63
N GLU A 340 4.07 2.99 -9.34
CA GLU A 340 2.78 3.67 -9.50
C GLU A 340 2.57 4.79 -8.47
N GLU A 341 2.35 5.99 -9.00
CA GLU A 341 2.06 7.20 -8.22
C GLU A 341 0.56 7.41 -8.04
N ASP A 342 -0.29 6.96 -8.98
CA ASP A 342 -1.73 7.11 -8.86
C ASP A 342 -2.28 6.21 -7.74
N ARG A 343 -2.93 6.84 -6.75
CA ARG A 343 -3.45 6.15 -5.56
C ARG A 343 -4.62 5.22 -5.88
N ALA A 344 -5.49 5.58 -6.83
CA ALA A 344 -6.62 4.75 -7.22
C ALA A 344 -6.12 3.49 -7.94
N VAL A 345 -5.15 3.65 -8.84
CA VAL A 345 -4.48 2.53 -9.53
C VAL A 345 -3.72 1.67 -8.53
N ARG A 346 -2.99 2.26 -7.58
CA ARG A 346 -2.32 1.53 -6.50
C ARG A 346 -3.30 0.69 -5.67
N ARG A 347 -4.46 1.25 -5.34
CA ARG A 347 -5.53 0.52 -4.64
C ARG A 347 -6.02 -0.66 -5.46
N ALA A 348 -6.24 -0.46 -6.77
CA ALA A 348 -6.63 -1.54 -7.68
C ALA A 348 -5.56 -2.64 -7.76
N LEU A 349 -4.28 -2.26 -7.84
CA LEU A 349 -3.14 -3.19 -7.83
C LEU A 349 -3.09 -4.01 -6.54
N LEU A 350 -3.19 -3.35 -5.38
CA LEU A 350 -3.21 -4.04 -4.09
C LEU A 350 -4.43 -4.96 -3.96
N ALA A 351 -5.61 -4.53 -4.39
CA ALA A 351 -6.83 -5.34 -4.39
C ALA A 351 -6.66 -6.59 -5.29
N ALA A 352 -6.09 -6.41 -6.48
CA ALA A 352 -5.82 -7.49 -7.41
C ALA A 352 -4.81 -8.50 -6.83
N LEU A 353 -3.69 -8.02 -6.29
CA LEU A 353 -2.63 -8.84 -5.68
C LEU A 353 -3.06 -9.58 -4.40
N THR A 354 -4.08 -9.08 -3.69
CA THR A 354 -4.54 -9.66 -2.42
C THR A 354 -5.79 -10.54 -2.54
N ALA A 355 -6.42 -10.60 -3.72
CA ALA A 355 -7.70 -11.28 -3.94
C ALA A 355 -7.70 -12.77 -3.55
N HIS A 356 -6.62 -13.50 -3.84
CA HIS A 356 -6.61 -14.97 -3.73
C HIS A 356 -5.73 -15.55 -2.60
N ARG A 357 -5.05 -14.71 -1.83
CA ARG A 357 -4.15 -15.13 -0.72
C ARG A 357 -3.18 -16.25 -1.09
N ASP A 358 -2.63 -16.19 -2.30
CA ASP A 358 -1.77 -17.20 -2.92
C ASP A 358 -0.55 -16.56 -3.60
N LEU A 359 -0.17 -15.36 -3.16
CA LEU A 359 0.98 -14.64 -3.70
C LEU A 359 2.27 -15.31 -3.19
N PRO A 360 3.19 -15.75 -4.06
CA PRO A 360 4.43 -16.37 -3.60
C PRO A 360 5.29 -15.39 -2.79
N ALA A 361 5.64 -15.75 -1.56
CA ALA A 361 6.38 -14.88 -0.65
C ALA A 361 7.72 -14.44 -1.24
N GLN A 362 8.40 -15.31 -1.99
CA GLN A 362 9.71 -15.00 -2.57
C GLN A 362 9.68 -13.78 -3.50
N LEU A 363 8.59 -13.59 -4.27
CA LEU A 363 8.44 -12.41 -5.14
C LEU A 363 8.36 -11.11 -4.33
N ILE A 364 7.83 -11.18 -3.10
CA ILE A 364 7.69 -10.03 -2.20
C ILE A 364 9.00 -9.76 -1.45
N LEU A 365 9.63 -10.83 -0.97
CA LEU A 365 10.85 -10.76 -0.16
C LEU A 365 12.00 -10.06 -0.89
N ASP A 366 12.08 -10.22 -2.22
CA ASP A 366 13.10 -9.59 -3.06
C ASP A 366 13.01 -8.05 -3.07
N HIS A 367 11.84 -7.50 -2.73
CA HIS A 367 11.59 -6.06 -2.69
C HIS A 367 11.69 -5.43 -1.29
N LEU A 368 11.89 -6.22 -0.22
CA LEU A 368 12.00 -5.70 1.15
C LEU A 368 13.28 -4.89 1.43
N SER A 369 14.24 -4.92 0.51
CA SER A 369 15.48 -4.13 0.58
C SER A 369 15.40 -2.81 -0.20
N ASP A 370 14.25 -2.44 -0.76
CA ASP A 370 14.07 -1.17 -1.47
C ASP A 370 14.30 0.00 -0.52
N SER A 371 15.00 1.05 -0.99
CA SER A 371 15.29 2.25 -0.21
C SER A 371 14.03 3.08 0.12
N ARG A 372 12.97 2.94 -0.69
CA ARG A 372 11.75 3.72 -0.57
C ARG A 372 10.81 3.04 0.40
N TRP A 373 10.56 3.68 1.54
CA TRP A 373 9.79 3.10 2.65
C TRP A 373 8.37 2.66 2.23
N TYR A 374 7.71 3.38 1.31
CA TYR A 374 6.36 3.04 0.86
C TYR A 374 6.32 1.75 0.04
N VAL A 375 7.38 1.47 -0.73
CA VAL A 375 7.55 0.18 -1.43
C VAL A 375 7.66 -0.93 -0.40
N VAL A 376 8.60 -0.81 0.55
CA VAL A 376 8.80 -1.82 1.59
C VAL A 376 7.51 -2.04 2.37
N ARG A 377 6.79 -0.97 2.74
CA ARG A 377 5.51 -1.07 3.44
C ARG A 377 4.46 -1.82 2.61
N ASN A 378 4.30 -1.50 1.33
CA ASN A 378 3.36 -2.19 0.44
C ASN A 378 3.71 -3.69 0.33
N MET A 379 5.00 -4.01 0.21
CA MET A 379 5.48 -5.40 0.18
C MET A 379 5.17 -6.11 1.50
N VAL A 380 5.41 -5.45 2.64
CA VAL A 380 5.06 -5.99 3.96
C VAL A 380 3.56 -6.26 4.07
N GLN A 381 2.71 -5.34 3.61
CA GLN A 381 1.25 -5.53 3.59
C GLN A 381 0.84 -6.79 2.79
N LEU A 382 1.50 -7.03 1.65
CA LEU A 382 1.23 -8.18 0.78
C LEU A 382 1.61 -9.52 1.44
N LEU A 383 2.62 -9.56 2.32
CA LEU A 383 3.05 -10.81 2.99
C LEU A 383 1.94 -11.51 3.77
N ALA A 384 0.97 -10.76 4.32
CA ALA A 384 -0.16 -11.38 5.03
C ALA A 384 -1.08 -12.21 4.10
N HIS A 385 -0.94 -12.04 2.80
CA HIS A 385 -1.68 -12.73 1.74
C HIS A 385 -0.80 -13.78 1.05
N SER A 386 0.39 -14.06 1.59
CA SER A 386 1.28 -15.11 1.13
C SER A 386 1.19 -16.32 2.06
N PRO A 387 0.71 -17.48 1.58
CA PRO A 387 0.56 -18.66 2.42
C PRO A 387 1.93 -19.23 2.85
N ASP A 388 2.97 -18.94 2.07
CA ASP A 388 4.36 -19.35 2.25
C ASP A 388 5.25 -18.24 2.86
N ALA A 389 4.67 -17.19 3.47
CA ALA A 389 5.40 -16.07 4.10
C ALA A 389 6.26 -16.44 5.33
N TYR A 390 6.52 -17.73 5.54
CA TYR A 390 7.28 -18.28 6.65
C TYR A 390 8.66 -18.75 6.16
N PRO A 391 9.74 -18.50 6.92
CA PRO A 391 9.74 -18.11 8.33
C PRO A 391 9.89 -16.60 8.58
N ILE A 392 9.30 -16.17 9.71
CA ILE A 392 9.30 -14.79 10.23
C ILE A 392 10.71 -14.19 10.41
N ALA A 393 11.75 -15.01 10.49
CA ALA A 393 13.15 -14.56 10.55
C ALA A 393 13.52 -13.59 9.41
N ARG A 394 12.89 -13.74 8.23
CA ARG A 394 13.10 -12.85 7.08
C ARG A 394 12.54 -11.43 7.31
N LEU A 395 11.71 -11.23 8.33
CA LEU A 395 11.08 -9.95 8.69
C LEU A 395 11.82 -9.21 9.81
N GLU A 396 12.88 -9.79 10.37
CA GLU A 396 13.72 -9.09 11.37
C GLU A 396 14.29 -7.75 10.88
N PRO A 397 14.75 -7.60 9.62
CA PRO A 397 15.18 -6.30 9.10
C PRO A 397 14.04 -5.27 9.08
N VAL A 398 12.82 -5.70 8.77
CA VAL A 398 11.63 -4.83 8.72
C VAL A 398 11.30 -4.28 10.11
N ALA A 399 11.49 -5.08 11.17
CA ALA A 399 11.34 -4.64 12.56
C ALA A 399 12.42 -3.65 13.02
N GLY A 400 13.44 -3.38 12.20
CA GLY A 400 14.47 -2.36 12.41
C GLY A 400 14.47 -1.28 11.34
N HIS A 401 13.46 -1.24 10.47
CA HIS A 401 13.41 -0.28 9.37
C HIS A 401 13.38 1.17 9.90
N PRO A 402 14.10 2.14 9.31
CA PRO A 402 14.15 3.51 9.81
C PRO A 402 12.78 4.19 9.82
N ASP A 403 11.94 3.89 8.83
CA ASP A 403 10.59 4.44 8.74
C ASP A 403 9.59 3.74 9.68
N THR A 404 8.94 4.53 10.54
CA THR A 404 7.94 4.07 11.52
C THR A 404 6.71 3.45 10.88
N ARG A 405 6.28 3.91 9.69
CA ARG A 405 5.09 3.39 8.99
C ARG A 405 5.31 1.94 8.55
N VAL A 406 6.54 1.61 8.10
CA VAL A 406 6.93 0.23 7.77
C VAL A 406 6.86 -0.67 9.02
N ARG A 407 7.38 -0.19 10.15
CA ARG A 407 7.33 -0.94 11.42
C ARG A 407 5.90 -1.14 11.93
N LYS A 408 5.02 -0.14 11.76
CA LYS A 408 3.60 -0.26 12.08
C LYS A 408 2.88 -1.27 11.18
N GLU A 409 3.16 -1.25 9.87
CA GLU A 409 2.56 -2.24 8.96
C GLU A 409 3.02 -3.66 9.30
N LEU A 410 4.29 -3.83 9.69
CA LEU A 410 4.76 -5.12 10.20
C LEU A 410 3.93 -5.60 11.40
N VAL A 411 3.58 -4.73 12.36
CA VAL A 411 2.71 -5.13 13.48
C VAL A 411 1.34 -5.62 12.99
N ARG A 412 0.71 -4.91 12.03
CA ARG A 412 -0.60 -5.29 11.46
C ARG A 412 -0.54 -6.61 10.70
N VAL A 413 0.57 -6.85 10.00
CA VAL A 413 0.81 -8.11 9.29
C VAL A 413 1.03 -9.23 10.30
N LEU A 414 1.83 -9.00 11.34
CA LEU A 414 2.03 -9.95 12.42
C LEU A 414 0.72 -10.26 13.15
N GLU A 415 -0.21 -9.31 13.30
CA GLU A 415 -1.55 -9.56 13.88
C GLU A 415 -2.35 -10.57 13.03
N ARG A 416 -2.36 -10.38 11.71
CA ARG A 416 -3.01 -11.30 10.77
C ARG A 416 -2.33 -12.67 10.76
N MET A 417 -1.00 -12.67 10.92
CA MET A 417 -0.19 -13.89 11.04
C MET A 417 -0.26 -14.52 12.43
N THR A 418 -0.60 -13.81 13.52
CA THR A 418 -0.63 -14.38 14.89
C THR A 418 -1.68 -15.45 15.08
N ALA A 419 -2.66 -15.56 14.17
CA ALA A 419 -3.45 -16.77 14.03
C ALA A 419 -2.58 -18.05 13.86
N ALA A 420 -1.31 -17.91 13.47
CA ALA A 420 -0.29 -18.96 13.35
C ALA A 420 0.64 -19.12 14.58
N GLY A 421 0.40 -18.46 15.71
CA GLY A 421 0.96 -18.86 17.01
C GLY A 421 2.31 -18.28 17.44
N GLN A 422 3.17 -19.12 18.02
CA GLN A 422 4.38 -18.78 18.81
C GLN A 422 5.53 -18.13 18.01
N GLU A 423 5.57 -18.31 16.69
CA GLU A 423 6.70 -17.85 15.86
C GLU A 423 6.79 -16.32 15.73
N THR A 424 5.68 -15.61 15.89
CA THR A 424 5.61 -14.13 15.84
C THR A 424 6.08 -13.48 17.13
N ALA A 425 6.10 -14.22 18.24
CA ALA A 425 6.36 -13.70 19.57
C ALA A 425 7.71 -12.97 19.72
N PRO A 426 8.84 -13.44 19.14
CA PRO A 426 10.11 -12.72 19.19
C PRO A 426 10.04 -11.32 18.56
N LEU A 427 9.40 -11.19 17.39
CA LEU A 427 9.25 -9.89 16.72
C LEU A 427 8.30 -8.97 17.47
N LEU A 428 7.16 -9.47 17.95
CA LEU A 428 6.24 -8.67 18.78
C LEU A 428 6.92 -8.17 20.06
N ARG A 429 7.76 -9.00 20.72
CA ARG A 429 8.56 -8.55 21.88
C ARG A 429 9.57 -7.46 21.52
N ARG A 430 10.15 -7.49 20.33
CA ARG A 430 11.02 -6.42 19.83
C ARG A 430 10.22 -5.14 19.57
N LEU A 431 9.08 -5.23 18.89
CA LEU A 431 8.21 -4.09 18.55
C LEU A 431 7.55 -3.45 19.78
N LEU A 432 7.33 -4.22 20.86
CA LEU A 432 6.94 -3.65 22.16
C LEU A 432 8.02 -2.70 22.73
N ARG A 433 9.28 -2.89 22.35
CA ARG A 433 10.43 -2.07 22.80
C ARG A 433 10.85 -1.02 21.76
N ASP A 434 10.02 -0.78 20.74
CA ASP A 434 10.31 0.19 19.69
C ASP A 434 10.51 1.60 20.27
N GLU A 435 11.33 2.41 19.59
CA GLU A 435 11.54 3.82 19.94
C GLU A 435 10.27 4.66 19.78
N ASP A 436 9.47 4.36 18.75
CA ASP A 436 8.23 5.06 18.47
C ASP A 436 7.10 4.51 19.35
N TRP A 437 6.43 5.43 20.04
CA TRP A 437 5.32 5.11 20.93
C TRP A 437 4.14 4.47 20.18
N GLY A 438 3.92 4.84 18.92
CA GLY A 438 2.82 4.34 18.11
C GLY A 438 3.03 2.88 17.74
N VAL A 439 4.27 2.49 17.42
CA VAL A 439 4.64 1.08 17.21
C VAL A 439 4.46 0.29 18.50
N ARG A 440 4.94 0.79 19.65
CA ARG A 440 4.74 0.12 20.95
C ARG A 440 3.27 -0.06 21.30
N ALA A 441 2.46 0.98 21.10
CA ALA A 441 1.03 0.96 21.37
C ALA A 441 0.30 -0.04 20.45
N LEU A 442 0.63 -0.06 19.15
CA LEU A 442 0.06 -0.99 18.20
C LEU A 442 0.46 -2.44 18.53
N ALA A 443 1.74 -2.69 18.83
CA ALA A 443 2.22 -4.00 19.27
C ALA A 443 1.46 -4.46 20.51
N ALA A 444 1.32 -3.58 21.52
CA ALA A 444 0.55 -3.88 22.73
C ALA A 444 -0.94 -4.13 22.46
N ARG A 445 -1.55 -3.62 21.38
CA ARG A 445 -2.94 -3.96 21.03
C ARG A 445 -3.09 -5.37 20.50
N VAL A 446 -2.09 -5.87 19.77
CA VAL A 446 -2.18 -7.16 19.07
C VAL A 446 -1.59 -8.34 19.84
N VAL A 447 -0.82 -8.09 20.92
CA VAL A 447 -0.26 -9.20 21.71
C VAL A 447 -1.34 -10.10 22.33
N GLY A 448 -1.18 -11.40 22.13
CA GLY A 448 -1.93 -12.51 22.73
C GLY A 448 -1.06 -13.36 23.68
N PRO A 449 -1.65 -14.40 24.31
CA PRO A 449 -0.97 -15.24 25.31
C PRO A 449 0.28 -15.96 24.78
N GLU A 450 0.39 -16.14 23.46
CA GLU A 450 1.51 -16.79 22.79
C GLU A 450 2.84 -16.06 23.01
N ILE A 451 2.80 -14.77 23.37
CA ILE A 451 4.00 -14.01 23.68
C ILE A 451 4.72 -14.49 24.95
N GLY A 452 4.01 -15.23 25.81
CA GLY A 452 4.50 -15.85 27.03
C GLY A 452 4.93 -14.86 28.13
N GLU A 453 5.54 -15.40 29.19
CA GLU A 453 6.00 -14.58 30.32
C GLU A 453 7.04 -13.54 29.93
N SER A 454 7.88 -13.80 28.92
CA SER A 454 8.85 -12.81 28.43
C SER A 454 8.18 -11.59 27.79
N GLY A 455 7.00 -11.76 27.18
CA GLY A 455 6.20 -10.64 26.70
C GLY A 455 5.58 -9.86 27.86
N LEU A 456 5.05 -10.56 28.86
CA LEU A 456 4.58 -9.93 30.10
C LEU A 456 5.69 -9.13 30.79
N ASP A 457 6.91 -9.68 30.91
CA ASP A 457 8.06 -8.99 31.49
C ASP A 457 8.38 -7.69 30.75
N THR A 458 8.25 -7.70 29.42
CA THR A 458 8.44 -6.50 28.59
C THR A 458 7.39 -5.44 28.89
N LEU A 459 6.11 -5.81 28.93
CA LEU A 459 5.01 -4.90 29.27
C LEU A 459 5.14 -4.34 30.69
N LEU A 460 5.44 -5.18 31.67
CA LEU A 460 5.67 -4.77 33.05
C LEU A 460 6.89 -3.86 33.18
N GLY A 461 7.92 -4.09 32.36
CA GLY A 461 9.06 -3.19 32.21
C GLY A 461 8.66 -1.78 31.81
N HIS A 462 7.71 -1.61 30.88
CA HIS A 462 7.17 -0.28 30.54
C HIS A 462 6.38 0.33 31.71
N VAL A 463 5.50 -0.44 32.35
CA VAL A 463 4.68 0.04 33.48
C VAL A 463 5.54 0.51 34.66
N ALA A 464 6.71 -0.12 34.85
CA ALA A 464 7.66 0.24 35.90
C ALA A 464 8.40 1.56 35.64
N GLN A 465 8.44 2.05 34.40
CA GLN A 465 9.19 3.27 34.07
C GLN A 465 8.61 4.51 34.78
N PRO A 466 9.47 5.47 35.22
CA PRO A 466 9.02 6.68 35.91
C PRO A 466 8.10 7.55 35.06
N ASP A 467 8.36 7.63 33.75
CA ASP A 467 7.66 8.45 32.76
C ASP A 467 6.34 7.85 32.28
N PHE A 468 6.11 6.55 32.51
CA PHE A 468 4.91 5.82 32.05
C PHE A 468 3.58 6.58 32.26
N PRO A 469 3.30 7.18 33.44
CA PRO A 469 2.01 7.85 33.65
C PRO A 469 1.85 9.17 32.90
N SER A 470 2.93 9.74 32.39
CA SER A 470 2.93 10.96 31.58
C SER A 470 3.01 10.68 30.08
N ARG A 471 3.05 9.40 29.67
CA ARG A 471 2.99 9.03 28.25
C ARG A 471 1.61 9.29 27.66
N ARG A 472 1.54 9.25 26.33
CA ARG A 472 0.29 9.43 25.57
C ARG A 472 -0.77 8.44 26.07
N ALA A 473 -2.00 8.92 26.18
CA ALA A 473 -3.12 8.14 26.72
C ALA A 473 -3.32 6.82 25.96
N GLY A 474 -3.21 6.83 24.63
CA GLY A 474 -3.32 5.64 23.78
C GLY A 474 -2.24 4.59 24.03
N GLU A 475 -1.00 5.00 24.34
CA GLU A 475 0.08 4.06 24.69
C GLU A 475 -0.16 3.43 26.07
N VAL A 476 -0.51 4.24 27.06
CA VAL A 476 -0.81 3.76 28.41
C VAL A 476 -1.98 2.78 28.38
N GLU A 477 -3.06 3.13 27.69
CA GLU A 477 -4.23 2.27 27.55
C GLU A 477 -3.88 0.95 26.89
N ALA A 478 -3.17 0.97 25.75
CA ALA A 478 -2.78 -0.23 25.03
C ALA A 478 -1.92 -1.18 25.89
N ILE A 479 -0.91 -0.65 26.61
CA ILE A 479 -0.02 -1.45 27.46
C ILE A 479 -0.78 -2.05 28.66
N LEU A 480 -1.63 -1.26 29.33
CA LEU A 480 -2.40 -1.78 30.48
C LEU A 480 -3.45 -2.81 30.04
N ALA A 481 -4.09 -2.60 28.88
CA ALA A 481 -5.00 -3.56 28.28
C ALA A 481 -4.27 -4.86 27.90
N ALA A 482 -3.05 -4.78 27.36
CA ALA A 482 -2.22 -5.94 27.07
C ALA A 482 -1.90 -6.76 28.33
N VAL A 483 -1.47 -6.10 29.42
CA VAL A 483 -1.21 -6.76 30.72
C VAL A 483 -2.48 -7.45 31.25
N ALA A 484 -3.65 -6.80 31.12
CA ALA A 484 -4.91 -7.40 31.51
C ALA A 484 -5.26 -8.63 30.66
N ARG A 485 -5.14 -8.56 29.33
CA ARG A 485 -5.41 -9.71 28.45
C ARG A 485 -4.50 -10.91 28.75
N LEU A 486 -3.21 -10.67 28.98
CA LEU A 486 -2.28 -11.74 29.37
C LEU A 486 -2.64 -12.35 30.73
N ALA A 487 -2.97 -11.51 31.72
CA ALA A 487 -3.38 -11.99 33.03
C ALA A 487 -4.68 -12.80 32.98
N ASP A 488 -5.66 -12.36 32.19
CA ASP A 488 -6.94 -13.07 31.97
C ASP A 488 -6.73 -14.42 31.29
N ALA A 489 -5.79 -14.50 30.36
CA ALA A 489 -5.36 -15.74 29.72
C ALA A 489 -4.46 -16.64 30.60
N GLY A 490 -4.22 -16.25 31.86
CA GLY A 490 -3.41 -17.02 32.82
C GLY A 490 -1.89 -16.81 32.72
N VAL A 491 -1.41 -15.97 31.80
CA VAL A 491 0.02 -15.64 31.66
C VAL A 491 0.41 -14.64 32.75
N GLY A 492 1.06 -15.15 33.80
CA GLY A 492 1.53 -14.33 34.92
C GLY A 492 0.41 -13.55 35.64
N GLU A 493 -0.78 -14.15 35.76
CA GLU A 493 -2.00 -13.56 36.33
C GLU A 493 -1.74 -12.72 37.59
N ALA A 494 -1.10 -13.32 38.60
CA ALA A 494 -0.81 -12.66 39.87
C ALA A 494 0.06 -11.39 39.70
N ARG A 495 1.07 -11.46 38.81
CA ARG A 495 2.00 -10.35 38.52
C ARG A 495 1.30 -9.24 37.75
N GLY A 496 0.50 -9.60 36.74
CA GLY A 496 -0.29 -8.65 35.96
C GLY A 496 -1.30 -7.89 36.81
N ILE A 497 -2.11 -8.62 37.60
CA ILE A 497 -3.08 -8.02 38.53
C ILE A 497 -2.37 -7.13 39.56
N ALA A 498 -1.25 -7.58 40.14
CA ALA A 498 -0.49 -6.79 41.10
C ALA A 498 0.05 -5.49 40.51
N ALA A 499 0.55 -5.52 39.27
CA ALA A 499 1.04 -4.34 38.57
C ALA A 499 -0.08 -3.33 38.31
N LEU A 500 -1.23 -3.78 37.80
CA LEU A 500 -2.40 -2.92 37.59
C LEU A 500 -2.94 -2.35 38.92
N ALA A 501 -3.00 -3.18 39.97
CA ALA A 501 -3.42 -2.75 41.30
C ALA A 501 -2.47 -1.69 41.90
N GLY A 502 -1.17 -1.83 41.66
CA GLY A 502 -0.15 -0.88 42.10
C GLY A 502 -0.26 0.51 41.46
N LEU A 503 -0.93 0.64 40.31
CA LEU A 503 -1.11 1.92 39.62
C LEU A 503 -2.24 2.76 40.21
N TRP A 504 -3.36 2.16 40.60
CA TRP A 504 -4.48 2.92 41.16
C TRP A 504 -4.32 3.17 42.67
N ARG A 505 -3.62 2.29 43.39
CA ARG A 505 -3.39 2.44 44.84
C ARG A 505 -2.58 3.71 45.15
N PRO A 506 -2.95 4.43 46.23
CA PRO A 506 -2.26 5.66 46.61
C PRO A 506 -0.80 5.37 47.02
N ARG A 507 0.14 6.17 46.52
CA ARG A 507 1.54 6.21 46.98
C ARG A 507 1.77 7.44 47.85
N LEU A 508 2.53 7.27 48.94
CA LEU A 508 2.73 8.30 49.98
C LEU A 508 3.46 9.58 49.50
N TRP A 509 4.14 9.56 48.33
CA TRP A 509 5.00 10.67 47.90
C TRP A 509 4.91 11.07 46.42
N ARG A 510 4.14 10.36 45.59
CA ARG A 510 3.87 10.73 44.19
C ARG A 510 2.53 10.16 43.74
N LYS A 511 1.50 11.02 43.65
CA LYS A 511 0.18 10.64 43.16
C LYS A 511 0.27 10.47 41.63
N ARG A 512 -0.05 9.27 41.13
CA ARG A 512 -0.18 9.04 39.68
C ARG A 512 -1.37 9.85 39.13
N PRO A 513 -1.34 10.33 37.88
CA PRO A 513 -2.45 11.04 37.26
C PRO A 513 -3.75 10.24 37.33
N GLU A 514 -4.87 10.93 37.52
CA GLU A 514 -6.19 10.30 37.64
C GLU A 514 -6.51 9.42 36.44
N ALA A 515 -6.25 9.92 35.23
CA ALA A 515 -6.47 9.18 33.98
C ALA A 515 -5.80 7.79 34.00
N VAL A 516 -4.53 7.71 34.42
CA VAL A 516 -3.78 6.44 34.48
C VAL A 516 -4.35 5.50 35.53
N ARG A 517 -4.78 6.03 36.68
CA ARG A 517 -5.41 5.24 37.75
C ARG A 517 -6.75 4.67 37.28
N VAL A 518 -7.56 5.46 36.59
CA VAL A 518 -8.84 5.03 36.00
C VAL A 518 -8.60 3.99 34.90
N GLN A 519 -7.59 4.18 34.05
CA GLN A 519 -7.23 3.19 33.04
C GLN A 519 -6.77 1.86 33.65
N ALA A 520 -6.00 1.90 34.75
CA ALA A 520 -5.64 0.69 35.48
C ALA A 520 -6.87 -0.04 36.08
N LEU A 521 -7.89 0.71 36.54
CA LEU A 521 -9.15 0.11 36.97
C LEU A 521 -9.92 -0.53 35.82
N LYS A 522 -9.98 0.12 34.65
CA LYS A 522 -10.59 -0.45 33.44
C LYS A 522 -9.89 -1.75 33.03
N ALA A 523 -8.56 -1.75 33.05
CA ALA A 523 -7.76 -2.96 32.79
C ALA A 523 -8.04 -4.07 33.81
N LEU A 524 -8.10 -3.78 35.12
CA LEU A 524 -8.51 -4.75 36.14
C LEU A 524 -9.93 -5.29 35.94
N ALA A 525 -10.85 -4.44 35.47
CA ALA A 525 -12.22 -4.84 35.19
C ALA A 525 -12.33 -5.85 34.04
N ALA A 526 -11.37 -5.84 33.10
CA ALA A 526 -11.28 -6.80 32.02
C ALA A 526 -10.71 -8.17 32.44
N VAL A 527 -10.04 -8.27 33.60
CA VAL A 527 -9.46 -9.54 34.09
C VAL A 527 -10.48 -10.34 34.88
N SER A 528 -10.72 -11.58 34.48
CA SER A 528 -11.56 -12.59 35.14
C SER A 528 -10.92 -13.13 36.42
N GLY A 529 -11.74 -13.46 37.41
CA GLY A 529 -11.30 -14.12 38.63
C GLY A 529 -11.33 -13.28 39.92
N PRO A 530 -11.19 -13.95 41.08
CA PRO A 530 -11.43 -13.36 42.38
C PRO A 530 -10.43 -12.27 42.75
N ARG A 531 -9.16 -12.41 42.36
CA ARG A 531 -8.09 -11.43 42.69
C ARG A 531 -8.33 -10.05 42.06
N ALA A 532 -8.78 -10.04 40.80
CA ALA A 532 -9.12 -8.79 40.11
C ALA A 532 -10.39 -8.16 40.72
N GLU A 533 -11.37 -8.98 41.08
CA GLU A 533 -12.60 -8.54 41.75
C GLU A 533 -12.32 -7.93 43.13
N GLU A 534 -11.49 -8.56 43.96
CA GLU A 534 -11.04 -8.00 45.24
C GLU A 534 -10.35 -6.64 45.07
N CYS A 535 -9.52 -6.47 44.03
CA CYS A 535 -8.88 -5.20 43.73
C CYS A 535 -9.88 -4.10 43.38
N LEU A 536 -10.92 -4.43 42.60
CA LEU A 536 -11.99 -3.48 42.23
C LEU A 536 -12.89 -3.15 43.42
N GLN A 537 -13.23 -4.13 44.26
CA GLN A 537 -13.97 -3.90 45.50
C GLN A 537 -13.21 -2.97 46.44
N ALA A 538 -11.89 -3.16 46.59
CA ALA A 538 -11.04 -2.26 47.35
C ALA A 538 -11.02 -0.83 46.77
N ALA A 539 -10.99 -0.68 45.43
CA ALA A 539 -11.07 0.62 44.78
C ALA A 539 -12.45 1.28 44.96
N ALA A 540 -13.52 0.50 44.94
CA ALA A 540 -14.91 0.95 45.20
C ALA A 540 -15.16 1.35 46.67
N ALA A 541 -14.25 1.00 47.58
CA ALA A 541 -14.20 1.45 48.96
C ALA A 541 -13.25 2.65 49.18
N SER A 542 -12.62 3.17 48.11
CA SER A 542 -11.66 4.28 48.22
C SER A 542 -12.32 5.56 48.77
N ARG A 543 -11.56 6.31 49.58
CA ARG A 543 -11.97 7.64 50.06
C ARG A 543 -12.00 8.67 48.93
N GLU A 544 -11.20 8.47 47.89
CA GLU A 544 -11.12 9.36 46.72
C GLU A 544 -12.31 9.12 45.77
N ALA A 545 -13.17 10.13 45.60
CA ALA A 545 -14.33 10.07 44.70
C ALA A 545 -13.94 9.70 43.26
N ALA A 546 -12.85 10.31 42.77
CA ALA A 546 -12.25 10.06 41.45
C ALA A 546 -11.91 8.58 41.16
N ILE A 547 -11.69 7.76 42.19
CA ILE A 547 -11.38 6.33 42.05
C ILE A 547 -12.61 5.48 42.38
N ARG A 548 -13.32 5.88 43.44
CA ARG A 548 -14.50 5.17 43.93
C ARG A 548 -15.62 5.13 42.90
N HIS A 549 -15.93 6.25 42.25
CA HIS A 549 -17.03 6.31 41.28
C HIS A 549 -16.77 5.42 40.04
N PRO A 550 -15.60 5.52 39.37
CA PRO A 550 -15.28 4.60 38.27
C PRO A 550 -15.26 3.13 38.70
N ALA A 551 -14.68 2.80 39.86
CA ALA A 551 -14.63 1.41 40.34
C ALA A 551 -16.02 0.81 40.59
N ARG A 552 -16.94 1.58 41.20
CA ARG A 552 -18.34 1.15 41.41
C ARG A 552 -19.07 0.95 40.09
N GLU A 553 -18.85 1.84 39.13
CA GLU A 553 -19.45 1.72 37.80
C GLU A 553 -18.96 0.47 37.07
N LEU A 554 -17.65 0.20 37.11
CA LEU A 554 -17.06 -1.00 36.50
C LEU A 554 -17.59 -2.30 37.14
N LEU A 555 -17.71 -2.34 38.48
CA LEU A 555 -18.31 -3.48 39.19
C LEU A 555 -19.79 -3.69 38.79
N ARG A 556 -20.56 -2.60 38.69
CA ARG A 556 -21.97 -2.65 38.28
C ARG A 556 -22.10 -3.23 36.87
N ARG A 557 -21.36 -2.71 35.89
CA ARG A 557 -21.36 -3.23 34.51
C ARG A 557 -21.01 -4.71 34.45
N ARG A 558 -20.01 -5.14 35.23
CA ARG A 558 -19.58 -6.55 35.30
C ARG A 558 -20.64 -7.47 35.91
N SER A 559 -21.41 -6.98 36.89
CA SER A 559 -22.54 -7.73 37.46
C SER A 559 -23.71 -7.86 36.48
N GLN A 560 -23.98 -6.82 35.68
CA GLN A 560 -25.07 -6.83 34.69
C GLN A 560 -24.73 -7.70 33.47
N GLY A 561 -23.47 -7.71 33.02
CA GLY A 561 -23.01 -8.57 31.94
C GLY A 561 -23.06 -10.08 32.27
N LYS A 562 -23.00 -10.46 33.55
CA LYS A 562 -23.15 -11.86 33.99
C LYS A 562 -24.61 -12.35 34.03
N VAL A 563 -25.60 -11.45 33.94
CA VAL A 563 -27.04 -11.78 34.07
C VAL A 563 -27.74 -11.88 32.71
N GLY A 564 -27.09 -11.42 31.62
CA GLY A 564 -27.67 -11.40 30.27
C GLY A 564 -26.94 -12.25 29.22
N GLY A 565 -26.08 -13.18 29.64
CA GLY A 565 -25.31 -14.08 28.77
C GLY A 565 -25.72 -15.54 28.91
#